data_AF-A0A316UAT5-F1
#
_entry.id   AF-A0A316UAT5-F1
#
_cell.length_a   1.000
_cell.length_b   1.000
_cell.length_c   1.000
_cell.angle_alpha   90.00
_cell.angle_beta   90.00
_cell.angle_gamma   90.00
#
_symmetry.space_group_name_H-M   'P 1'
#
loop_
_entity.id
_entity.type
_entity.pdbx_description
1 polymer ?
#
loop_
_entity_poly.entity_id
_entity_poly.type
_entity_poly.pdbx_seq_one_letter_code
_entity_poly.pdbx_strand_id
1 'polypeptide(L)'
;MASLRSTPSTLLARSRPRGVKAASLIFAPCGRSLAHVADHHHPSTSADASSVRVKPFLLEDLVAEGTSEEKLPQFVLSRKAGFLPRQTPLEHLPKQFETLDSLLKRMTIRQYDANGKQSGDGLLAKGEFGDAVQRELKLGGIEDKAVNQAIASGNQQLLSALFRDYCFATSAYLLEPTDQSYRKTGFYSPGRDHLPAQLAVPLTKLADALGHQPFMEYASSYALVNYKFRDPAYTGGEAGRYSFDNMDLIRSFEDPYGSERGFILVHIVMVSFSGQALSATEDALVAAGERDLVRFEEAMSRLLDTYRKINIAMETMWARSKPSDYLKFRSFIFGTAPKEGNPMFPKGVVYEGTGDKTARYFRGESGANDSLVPLLDNLLEITAALPANELTKTLRDFRSYRPKTQREYLESLEARATAAGVKDFALGPAGSAKAKALYLLMVDQVREFRNRHWMFAREYIIKQTTFEYATGGSKMLSYLPHNLGVVLSFLDESYAAFTHKDDAELKARGEHKLLDEVHEAGKRAGVQHRVLLREVEKLKQDAEAKEKEGDPLYKGRGMLGEQRDDGRGWVGADGVG
;
A
#
# COMPACT_ATOMS: atom_id res chain seq x y z
N MET A 1 -70.01 -23.26 -6.80
CA MET A 1 -70.38 -21.91 -6.33
C MET A 1 -71.38 -22.06 -5.19
N ALA A 2 -71.15 -21.43 -4.04
CA ALA A 2 -72.06 -21.34 -2.89
C ALA A 2 -71.68 -20.08 -2.07
N SER A 3 -72.55 -19.60 -1.18
CA SER A 3 -72.41 -18.24 -0.60
C SER A 3 -73.13 -18.05 0.74
N LEU A 4 -72.77 -16.95 1.43
CA LEU A 4 -73.50 -16.19 2.48
C LEU A 4 -73.55 -16.68 3.97
N ARG A 5 -73.28 -15.68 4.84
CA ARG A 5 -73.75 -15.48 6.26
C ARG A 5 -73.04 -16.36 7.34
N SER A 6 -72.91 -15.93 8.61
CA SER A 6 -73.49 -14.79 9.37
C SER A 6 -72.57 -14.22 10.49
N THR A 7 -72.81 -12.96 10.87
CA THR A 7 -72.39 -12.26 12.14
C THR A 7 -73.49 -12.40 13.22
N PRO A 8 -73.42 -11.86 14.48
CA PRO A 8 -72.51 -10.88 15.13
C PRO A 8 -71.89 -11.42 16.48
N SER A 9 -71.49 -10.71 17.57
CA SER A 9 -71.65 -9.30 18.00
C SER A 9 -70.67 -8.79 19.10
N THR A 10 -70.92 -7.55 19.55
CA THR A 10 -70.44 -6.74 20.71
C THR A 10 -70.46 -7.42 22.10
N LEU A 11 -69.70 -7.00 23.14
CA LEU A 11 -69.74 -5.67 23.81
C LEU A 11 -68.52 -5.32 24.73
N LEU A 12 -68.53 -4.12 25.33
CA LEU A 12 -67.44 -3.41 26.06
C LEU A 12 -67.06 -3.95 27.47
N ALA A 13 -65.84 -3.60 27.94
CA ALA A 13 -65.61 -3.03 29.30
C ALA A 13 -64.22 -2.30 29.43
N ARG A 14 -64.08 -1.39 30.43
CA ARG A 14 -62.82 -0.74 30.87
C ARG A 14 -62.59 -1.02 32.37
N SER A 15 -61.34 -1.20 32.82
CA SER A 15 -60.94 -0.94 34.23
C SER A 15 -59.42 -0.77 34.43
N ARG A 16 -59.04 -0.03 35.49
CA ARG A 16 -57.69 0.05 36.11
C ARG A 16 -57.86 -0.24 37.62
N PRO A 17 -56.88 -0.85 38.29
CA PRO A 17 -56.16 -0.19 39.40
C PRO A 17 -54.62 -0.38 39.31
N ARG A 18 -53.75 0.60 39.66
CA ARG A 18 -53.21 0.92 41.02
C ARG A 18 -52.64 -0.29 41.76
N GLY A 19 -51.32 -0.55 41.70
CA GLY A 19 -50.30 -0.07 42.69
C GLY A 19 -49.53 -1.29 43.28
N VAL A 20 -48.47 -1.23 44.11
CA VAL A 20 -47.73 -0.17 44.86
C VAL A 20 -46.32 -0.70 45.24
N LYS A 21 -45.27 0.16 45.34
CA LYS A 21 -43.88 -0.10 45.88
C LYS A 21 -43.01 -1.11 45.08
N ALA A 22 -41.67 -1.19 45.21
CA ALA A 22 -40.67 -0.43 46.00
C ALA A 22 -39.45 -0.01 45.12
N ALA A 23 -38.33 0.42 45.73
CA ALA A 23 -37.22 1.12 45.05
C ALA A 23 -35.89 0.32 44.97
N SER A 24 -34.95 0.89 44.20
CA SER A 24 -33.49 0.68 44.22
C SER A 24 -32.91 -0.65 43.70
N LEU A 25 -32.22 -0.58 42.54
CA LEU A 25 -30.76 -0.52 42.51
C LEU A 25 -30.22 -0.07 41.13
N ILE A 26 -28.93 0.25 41.07
CA ILE A 26 -28.27 0.92 39.93
C ILE A 26 -27.70 -0.11 38.94
N PHE A 27 -28.04 0.02 37.65
CA PHE A 27 -27.22 -0.46 36.53
C PHE A 27 -27.50 0.38 35.27
N ALA A 28 -26.44 0.85 34.61
CA ALA A 28 -26.54 1.58 33.33
C ALA A 28 -26.23 0.63 32.16
N PRO A 29 -27.12 0.49 31.15
CA PRO A 29 -26.88 -0.40 30.02
C PRO A 29 -25.98 0.24 28.96
N CYS A 30 -25.05 -0.55 28.43
CA CYS A 30 -24.29 -0.22 27.22
C CYS A 30 -25.20 -0.18 25.99
N GLY A 31 -24.89 0.67 25.00
CA GLY A 31 -25.50 0.54 23.67
C GLY A 31 -25.20 1.67 22.69
N ARG A 32 -24.39 1.37 21.68
CA ARG A 32 -24.87 1.25 20.29
C ARG A 32 -23.76 0.74 19.36
N SER A 33 -24.01 -0.42 18.74
CA SER A 33 -23.36 -0.78 17.49
C SER A 33 -23.98 -0.01 16.33
N LEU A 34 -23.23 0.20 15.25
CA LEU A 34 -23.75 0.59 13.95
C LEU A 34 -23.11 -0.29 12.88
N ALA A 35 -23.96 -0.93 12.09
CA ALA A 35 -23.62 -1.62 10.85
C ALA A 35 -24.43 -0.98 9.71
N HIS A 36 -24.04 -1.29 8.48
CA HIS A 36 -24.52 -0.75 7.20
C HIS A 36 -25.96 -0.21 7.13
N VAL A 37 -26.14 0.91 6.42
CA VAL A 37 -26.71 0.92 5.06
C VAL A 37 -26.05 2.08 4.29
N ALA A 38 -25.94 1.96 2.96
CA ALA A 38 -25.52 3.05 2.08
C ALA A 38 -26.73 3.59 1.33
N ASP A 39 -26.86 4.92 1.24
CA ASP A 39 -27.84 5.58 0.37
C ASP A 39 -27.20 6.82 -0.27
N HIS A 40 -27.40 7.00 -1.57
CA HIS A 40 -26.89 8.16 -2.31
C HIS A 40 -27.87 9.34 -2.19
N HIS A 41 -27.45 10.42 -1.54
CA HIS A 41 -28.08 11.73 -1.67
C HIS A 41 -27.03 12.81 -1.93
N HIS A 42 -27.18 13.54 -3.03
CA HIS A 42 -26.46 14.80 -3.26
C HIS A 42 -27.07 15.89 -2.36
N PRO A 43 -26.26 16.62 -1.57
CA PRO A 43 -26.70 17.88 -0.98
C PRO A 43 -26.91 18.93 -2.08
N SER A 44 -28.02 19.66 -2.02
CA SER A 44 -28.25 20.84 -2.87
C SER A 44 -27.37 22.02 -2.46
N THR A 45 -27.30 23.04 -3.33
CA THR A 45 -26.52 24.27 -3.17
C THR A 45 -26.84 25.08 -1.91
N SER A 46 -25.93 26.01 -1.59
CA SER A 46 -25.98 27.01 -0.50
C SER A 46 -25.96 26.44 0.93
N ALA A 47 -24.76 26.19 1.43
CA ALA A 47 -24.41 26.23 2.85
C ALA A 47 -23.20 27.18 3.01
N ASP A 48 -23.07 27.81 4.19
CA ASP A 48 -22.10 28.89 4.41
C ASP A 48 -20.64 28.38 4.37
N ALA A 49 -19.72 29.18 3.81
CA ALA A 49 -18.32 28.80 3.64
C ALA A 49 -17.48 28.92 4.93
N SER A 50 -18.13 29.12 6.07
CA SER A 50 -17.49 29.41 7.36
C SER A 50 -16.97 28.14 8.06
N SER A 51 -15.71 27.80 7.78
CA SER A 51 -14.84 26.93 8.60
C SER A 51 -15.26 25.46 8.79
N VAL A 52 -14.88 24.62 7.81
CA VAL A 52 -14.61 23.18 8.05
C VAL A 52 -13.31 23.05 8.86
N ARG A 53 -13.35 23.41 10.15
CA ARG A 53 -12.23 23.30 11.12
C ARG A 53 -12.03 21.85 11.59
N VAL A 54 -11.94 20.92 10.66
CA VAL A 54 -11.43 19.57 10.94
C VAL A 54 -9.93 19.69 11.12
N LYS A 55 -9.47 19.81 12.38
CA LYS A 55 -8.07 19.55 12.70
C LYS A 55 -7.75 18.06 12.44
N PRO A 56 -6.53 17.72 12.02
CA PRO A 56 -6.14 16.32 11.85
C PRO A 56 -6.12 15.61 13.20
N PHE A 57 -6.20 14.29 13.17
CA PHE A 57 -5.89 13.43 14.30
C PHE A 57 -4.45 12.91 14.19
N LEU A 58 -3.47 13.73 14.56
CA LEU A 58 -2.12 13.26 14.85
C LEU A 58 -2.02 12.82 16.32
N LEU A 59 -1.02 12.01 16.65
CA LEU A 59 -0.78 11.48 18.01
C LEU A 59 -0.71 12.61 19.05
N GLU A 60 0.07 13.64 18.75
CA GLU A 60 0.24 14.84 19.57
C GLU A 60 -1.03 15.72 19.67
N ASP A 61 -1.99 15.53 18.77
CA ASP A 61 -3.31 16.18 18.80
C ASP A 61 -4.38 15.30 19.52
N LEU A 62 -4.01 14.07 19.96
CA LEU A 62 -4.93 13.05 20.48
C LEU A 62 -4.62 12.56 21.91
N VAL A 63 -3.36 12.46 22.33
CA VAL A 63 -2.99 11.77 23.57
C VAL A 63 -3.25 12.64 24.80
N ALA A 64 -4.40 12.40 25.44
CA ALA A 64 -4.60 12.77 26.83
C ALA A 64 -3.75 11.90 27.77
N GLU A 65 -3.33 12.48 28.91
CA GLU A 65 -2.54 11.80 29.94
C GLU A 65 -3.19 10.48 30.39
N GLY A 66 -2.40 9.41 30.48
CA GLY A 66 -2.85 8.09 30.94
C GLY A 66 -3.20 7.07 29.84
N THR A 67 -3.13 7.43 28.56
CA THR A 67 -3.32 6.44 27.47
C THR A 67 -2.14 5.46 27.39
N SER A 68 -2.40 4.16 27.51
CA SER A 68 -1.36 3.12 27.43
C SER A 68 -0.77 3.00 26.02
N GLU A 69 0.49 3.43 25.87
CA GLU A 69 1.19 3.51 24.58
C GLU A 69 1.27 2.18 23.81
N GLU A 70 1.34 1.05 24.49
CA GLU A 70 1.44 -0.30 23.90
C GLU A 70 0.18 -0.74 23.15
N LYS A 71 -0.95 -0.09 23.45
CA LYS A 71 -2.28 -0.37 22.86
C LYS A 71 -2.65 0.61 21.75
N LEU A 72 -1.86 1.66 21.53
CA LEU A 72 -2.03 2.57 20.40
C LEU A 72 -1.53 1.89 19.11
N PRO A 73 -2.31 1.88 18.00
CA PRO A 73 -1.90 1.24 16.75
C PRO A 73 -0.52 1.69 16.28
N GLN A 74 0.25 0.78 15.67
CA GLN A 74 1.62 1.12 15.24
C GLN A 74 1.66 2.31 14.28
N PHE A 75 0.69 2.42 13.37
CA PHE A 75 0.65 3.47 12.35
C PHE A 75 -0.15 4.72 12.75
N VAL A 76 -0.25 5.07 14.03
CA VAL A 76 -0.77 6.40 14.42
C VAL A 76 0.22 7.48 13.99
N LEU A 77 -0.26 8.41 13.17
CA LEU A 77 0.53 9.48 12.57
C LEU A 77 1.07 10.46 13.62
N SER A 78 2.24 11.02 13.36
CA SER A 78 2.81 12.11 14.17
C SER A 78 3.85 12.87 13.35
N ARG A 79 4.16 14.13 13.73
CA ARG A 79 5.28 14.90 13.14
C ARG A 79 6.64 14.24 13.35
N LYS A 80 6.76 13.26 14.27
CA LYS A 80 7.99 12.50 14.55
C LYS A 80 8.14 11.22 13.72
N ALA A 81 7.09 10.39 13.63
CA ALA A 81 7.14 9.09 12.94
C ALA A 81 6.60 9.13 11.51
N GLY A 82 5.74 10.10 11.19
CA GLY A 82 5.07 10.18 9.89
C GLY A 82 4.19 8.95 9.63
N PHE A 83 4.49 8.23 8.55
CA PHE A 83 3.86 6.98 8.14
C PHE A 83 4.60 5.71 8.61
N LEU A 84 5.75 5.83 9.30
CA LEU A 84 6.42 4.68 9.94
C LEU A 84 5.68 4.20 11.20
N PRO A 85 5.89 2.95 11.67
CA PRO A 85 5.39 2.52 12.97
C PRO A 85 6.00 3.35 14.11
N ARG A 86 5.21 3.62 15.16
CA ARG A 86 5.68 4.37 16.35
C ARG A 86 6.85 3.69 17.06
N GLN A 87 6.85 2.35 17.07
CA GLN A 87 7.84 1.52 17.75
C GLN A 87 8.70 0.78 16.71
N THR A 88 9.97 0.53 17.05
CA THR A 88 10.82 -0.38 16.26
C THR A 88 10.11 -1.72 16.09
N PRO A 89 10.07 -2.32 14.88
CA PRO A 89 9.42 -3.62 14.69
C PRO A 89 10.06 -4.71 15.57
N LEU A 90 9.23 -5.66 16.04
CA LEU A 90 9.70 -6.74 16.88
C LEU A 90 10.48 -7.77 16.03
N GLU A 91 11.77 -7.95 16.36
CA GLU A 91 12.68 -8.89 15.69
C GLU A 91 12.50 -10.33 16.17
N HIS A 92 12.26 -10.53 17.46
CA HIS A 92 12.14 -11.85 18.08
C HIS A 92 10.73 -12.06 18.60
N LEU A 93 10.04 -13.07 18.05
CA LEU A 93 8.73 -13.46 18.57
C LEU A 93 8.86 -14.13 19.95
N PRO A 94 7.81 -14.07 20.80
CA PRO A 94 7.72 -14.87 22.02
C PRO A 94 7.90 -16.38 21.75
N LYS A 95 8.42 -17.14 22.72
CA LYS A 95 8.75 -18.57 22.57
C LYS A 95 7.58 -19.44 22.08
N GLN A 96 6.34 -19.03 22.35
CA GLN A 96 5.12 -19.67 21.84
C GLN A 96 5.03 -19.74 20.30
N PHE A 97 5.87 -19.00 19.59
CA PHE A 97 5.96 -18.96 18.12
C PHE A 97 7.30 -19.47 17.57
N GLU A 98 8.10 -20.18 18.38
CA GLU A 98 9.41 -20.72 18.01
C GLU A 98 9.37 -21.58 16.73
N THR A 99 8.29 -22.33 16.51
CA THR A 99 8.04 -23.10 15.27
C THR A 99 7.91 -22.20 14.04
N LEU A 100 7.13 -21.12 14.13
CA LEU A 100 6.89 -20.17 13.05
C LEU A 100 8.16 -19.37 12.70
N ASP A 101 8.88 -18.89 13.72
CA ASP A 101 10.15 -18.18 13.53
C ASP A 101 11.23 -19.11 12.94
N SER A 102 11.29 -20.38 13.38
CA SER A 102 12.17 -21.40 12.80
C SER A 102 11.85 -21.70 11.33
N LEU A 103 10.56 -21.82 10.98
CA LEU A 103 10.12 -21.99 9.59
C LEU A 103 10.52 -20.80 8.73
N LEU A 104 10.23 -19.57 9.18
CA LEU A 104 10.55 -18.34 8.46
C LEU A 104 12.05 -18.10 8.31
N LYS A 105 12.87 -18.50 9.29
CA LYS A 105 14.34 -18.46 9.19
C LYS A 105 14.88 -19.45 8.15
N ARG A 106 14.28 -20.65 8.03
CA ARG A 106 14.62 -21.67 7.01
C ARG A 106 13.97 -21.44 5.65
N MET A 107 13.04 -20.49 5.55
CA MET A 107 12.17 -20.31 4.38
C MET A 107 12.93 -19.87 3.12
N THR A 108 13.89 -18.96 3.26
CA THR A 108 14.52 -18.23 2.14
C THR A 108 15.10 -19.15 1.06
N ILE A 109 15.24 -18.65 -0.16
CA ILE A 109 15.94 -19.36 -1.25
C ILE A 109 17.38 -19.66 -0.81
N ARG A 110 18.15 -18.65 -0.37
CA ARG A 110 19.53 -18.84 0.11
C ARG A 110 19.60 -18.79 1.63
N GLN A 111 20.29 -19.76 2.22
CA GLN A 111 20.60 -19.82 3.66
C GLN A 111 22.05 -19.38 3.91
N TYR A 112 22.31 -18.84 5.10
CA TYR A 112 23.62 -18.29 5.48
C TYR A 112 24.08 -18.82 6.84
N ASP A 113 25.38 -18.80 7.09
CA ASP A 113 25.95 -19.09 8.41
C ASP A 113 25.98 -17.83 9.30
N ALA A 114 26.44 -18.00 10.55
CA ALA A 114 26.56 -16.90 11.52
C ALA A 114 27.59 -15.82 11.11
N ASN A 115 28.41 -16.06 10.09
CA ASN A 115 29.39 -15.12 9.54
C ASN A 115 28.87 -14.38 8.29
N GLY A 116 27.62 -14.63 7.87
CA GLY A 116 27.04 -14.06 6.65
C GLY A 116 27.55 -14.72 5.35
N LYS A 117 28.17 -15.90 5.41
CA LYS A 117 28.53 -16.70 4.23
C LYS A 117 27.37 -17.61 3.85
N GLN A 118 27.06 -17.73 2.55
CA GLN A 118 26.01 -18.66 2.10
C GLN A 118 26.36 -20.10 2.53
N SER A 119 25.43 -20.73 3.26
CA SER A 119 25.58 -22.07 3.86
C SER A 119 24.82 -23.15 3.09
N GLY A 120 23.85 -22.78 2.25
CA GLY A 120 23.14 -23.69 1.36
C GLY A 120 21.81 -23.14 0.87
N ASP A 121 20.92 -24.05 0.50
CA ASP A 121 19.57 -23.77 0.02
C ASP A 121 18.52 -23.97 1.13
N GLY A 122 17.58 -23.03 1.25
CA GLY A 122 16.46 -23.13 2.18
C GLY A 122 15.22 -23.81 1.58
N LEU A 123 14.10 -23.71 2.28
CA LEU A 123 12.88 -24.47 1.96
C LEU A 123 12.27 -24.06 0.61
N LEU A 124 12.19 -22.75 0.32
CA LEU A 124 11.64 -22.26 -0.96
C LEU A 124 12.50 -22.66 -2.15
N ALA A 125 13.84 -22.69 -2.01
CA ALA A 125 14.73 -23.15 -3.08
C ALA A 125 14.44 -24.60 -3.50
N LYS A 126 14.19 -25.47 -2.52
CA LYS A 126 13.89 -26.91 -2.70
C LYS A 126 12.44 -27.19 -3.09
N GLY A 127 11.50 -26.36 -2.63
CA GLY A 127 10.06 -26.59 -2.79
C GLY A 127 9.44 -27.33 -1.60
N GLU A 128 10.10 -27.26 -0.44
CA GLU A 128 9.76 -27.99 0.79
C GLU A 128 8.97 -27.13 1.80
N PHE A 129 8.72 -25.85 1.52
CA PHE A 129 8.10 -24.94 2.49
C PHE A 129 6.63 -25.28 2.74
N GLY A 130 5.88 -25.63 1.69
CA GLY A 130 4.50 -26.10 1.84
C GLY A 130 4.38 -27.33 2.75
N ASP A 131 5.26 -28.31 2.55
CA ASP A 131 5.28 -29.55 3.33
C ASP A 131 5.74 -29.29 4.78
N ALA A 132 6.73 -28.41 4.97
CA ALA A 132 7.17 -27.99 6.30
C ALA A 132 6.04 -27.28 7.08
N VAL A 133 5.25 -26.41 6.43
CA VAL A 133 4.06 -25.77 7.02
C VAL A 133 3.00 -26.78 7.43
N GLN A 134 2.72 -27.79 6.62
CA GLN A 134 1.76 -28.87 6.96
C GLN A 134 2.28 -29.77 8.09
N ARG A 135 3.58 -30.11 8.05
CA ARG A 135 4.24 -31.01 9.00
C ARG A 135 4.44 -30.38 10.37
N GLU A 136 4.84 -29.11 10.46
CA GLU A 136 5.37 -28.51 11.68
C GLU A 136 4.34 -27.65 12.43
N LEU A 137 3.57 -26.79 11.74
CA LEU A 137 2.50 -26.00 12.37
C LEU A 137 1.24 -26.85 12.63
N LYS A 138 0.45 -26.48 13.65
CA LYS A 138 -0.76 -27.23 14.06
C LYS A 138 -1.93 -26.30 14.35
N LEU A 139 -3.08 -26.58 13.73
CA LEU A 139 -4.36 -25.94 14.05
C LEU A 139 -4.73 -26.21 15.52
N GLY A 140 -5.08 -25.18 16.28
CA GLY A 140 -5.31 -25.29 17.73
C GLY A 140 -4.05 -25.60 18.57
N GLY A 141 -2.86 -25.48 17.96
CA GLY A 141 -1.56 -25.64 18.60
C GLY A 141 -1.22 -24.56 19.63
N ILE A 142 0.07 -24.44 19.96
CA ILE A 142 0.53 -23.40 20.91
C ILE A 142 0.48 -22.01 20.26
N GLU A 143 0.76 -21.93 18.96
CA GLU A 143 0.78 -20.71 18.15
C GLU A 143 -0.61 -20.08 18.04
N ASP A 144 -1.65 -20.84 17.65
CA ASP A 144 -3.02 -20.30 17.55
C ASP A 144 -3.56 -19.79 18.90
N LYS A 145 -3.27 -20.53 19.98
CA LYS A 145 -3.61 -20.11 21.34
C LYS A 145 -2.89 -18.84 21.73
N ALA A 146 -1.61 -18.70 21.36
CA ALA A 146 -0.82 -17.49 21.59
C ALA A 146 -1.27 -16.30 20.71
N VAL A 147 -1.77 -16.52 19.49
CA VAL A 147 -2.43 -15.46 18.69
C VAL A 147 -3.66 -14.93 19.41
N ASN A 148 -4.53 -15.81 19.92
CA ASN A 148 -5.71 -15.41 20.68
C ASN A 148 -5.32 -14.59 21.94
N GLN A 149 -4.24 -14.97 22.63
CA GLN A 149 -3.69 -14.25 23.78
C GLN A 149 -3.07 -12.90 23.40
N ALA A 150 -2.34 -12.82 22.29
CA ALA A 150 -1.78 -11.57 21.76
C ALA A 150 -2.89 -10.56 21.44
N ILE A 151 -3.96 -11.01 20.77
CA ILE A 151 -5.14 -10.18 20.47
C ILE A 151 -5.80 -9.70 21.76
N ALA A 152 -6.02 -10.60 22.73
CA ALA A 152 -6.61 -10.24 24.03
C ALA A 152 -5.75 -9.26 24.86
N SER A 153 -4.42 -9.27 24.69
CA SER A 153 -3.52 -8.31 25.35
C SER A 153 -3.64 -6.89 24.78
N GLY A 154 -3.97 -6.78 23.49
CA GLY A 154 -3.97 -5.53 22.73
C GLY A 154 -2.59 -4.99 22.36
N ASN A 155 -1.49 -5.71 22.66
CA ASN A 155 -0.12 -5.29 22.34
C ASN A 155 0.09 -5.14 20.82
N GLN A 156 0.13 -3.90 20.34
CA GLN A 156 0.17 -3.60 18.91
C GLN A 156 1.50 -3.98 18.25
N GLN A 157 2.61 -3.98 19.00
CA GLN A 157 3.94 -4.35 18.48
C GLN A 157 3.99 -5.83 18.13
N LEU A 158 3.49 -6.67 19.03
CA LEU A 158 3.40 -8.12 18.83
C LEU A 158 2.39 -8.45 17.72
N LEU A 159 1.23 -7.78 17.69
CA LEU A 159 0.23 -8.02 16.65
C LEU A 159 0.74 -7.69 15.24
N SER A 160 1.41 -6.55 15.04
CA SER A 160 2.02 -6.21 13.75
C SER A 160 3.14 -7.18 13.36
N ALA A 161 3.96 -7.63 14.31
CA ALA A 161 5.03 -8.59 14.04
C ALA A 161 4.51 -9.99 13.68
N LEU A 162 3.45 -10.46 14.35
CA LEU A 162 2.76 -11.70 14.01
C LEU A 162 2.05 -11.59 12.65
N PHE A 163 1.38 -10.47 12.37
CA PHE A 163 0.72 -10.26 11.07
C PHE A 163 1.73 -10.26 9.92
N ARG A 164 2.86 -9.55 10.05
CA ARG A 164 4.01 -9.64 9.13
C ARG A 164 4.43 -11.09 8.90
N ASP A 165 4.72 -11.82 9.97
CA ASP A 165 5.31 -13.16 9.91
C ASP A 165 4.33 -14.19 9.30
N TYR A 166 3.03 -14.09 9.61
CA TYR A 166 1.99 -14.88 8.94
C TYR A 166 1.73 -14.47 7.49
N CYS A 167 1.90 -13.19 7.12
CA CYS A 167 1.87 -12.75 5.72
C CYS A 167 3.04 -13.32 4.90
N PHE A 168 4.27 -13.30 5.43
CA PHE A 168 5.43 -13.94 4.79
C PHE A 168 5.20 -15.44 4.59
N ALA A 169 4.76 -16.15 5.64
CA ALA A 169 4.45 -17.58 5.53
C ALA A 169 3.30 -17.87 4.53
N THR A 170 2.28 -17.02 4.47
CA THR A 170 1.14 -17.14 3.54
C THR A 170 1.55 -16.94 2.09
N SER A 171 2.30 -15.88 1.80
CA SER A 171 2.80 -15.62 0.44
C SER A 171 3.75 -16.72 -0.04
N ALA A 172 4.70 -17.13 0.82
CA ALA A 172 5.59 -18.26 0.52
C ALA A 172 4.82 -19.56 0.25
N TYR A 173 3.81 -19.89 1.07
CA TYR A 173 3.00 -21.10 0.87
C TYR A 173 2.22 -21.07 -0.44
N LEU A 174 1.60 -19.94 -0.80
CA LEU A 174 0.73 -19.86 -1.98
C LEU A 174 1.53 -19.79 -3.29
N LEU A 175 2.70 -19.13 -3.28
CA LEU A 175 3.48 -18.79 -4.48
C LEU A 175 4.72 -19.67 -4.68
N GLU A 176 5.06 -20.57 -3.76
CA GLU A 176 6.15 -21.55 -3.94
C GLU A 176 6.07 -22.35 -5.27
N PRO A 177 4.91 -22.87 -5.73
CA PRO A 177 4.84 -23.56 -7.02
C PRO A 177 5.14 -22.62 -8.19
N THR A 178 4.58 -21.40 -8.15
CA THR A 178 4.76 -20.33 -9.14
C THR A 178 6.23 -19.94 -9.28
N ASP A 179 6.94 -19.80 -8.16
CA ASP A 179 8.38 -19.51 -8.12
C ASP A 179 9.25 -20.70 -8.53
N GLN A 180 8.90 -21.91 -8.10
CA GLN A 180 9.55 -23.16 -8.52
C GLN A 180 9.48 -23.34 -10.03
N SER A 181 8.32 -23.07 -10.65
CA SER A 181 8.16 -23.09 -12.10
C SER A 181 9.04 -22.02 -12.77
N TYR A 182 9.02 -20.79 -12.23
CA TYR A 182 9.77 -19.67 -12.79
C TYR A 182 11.28 -19.91 -12.77
N ARG A 183 11.85 -20.35 -11.64
CA ARG A 183 13.28 -20.68 -11.53
C ARG A 183 13.72 -21.87 -12.39
N LYS A 184 12.80 -22.79 -12.74
CA LYS A 184 13.09 -23.97 -13.57
C LYS A 184 12.92 -23.73 -15.07
N THR A 185 12.06 -22.78 -15.47
CA THR A 185 11.62 -22.65 -16.87
C THR A 185 11.69 -21.22 -17.45
N GLY A 186 11.79 -20.19 -16.61
CA GLY A 186 11.58 -18.79 -17.00
C GLY A 186 10.10 -18.37 -17.04
N PHE A 187 9.17 -19.27 -16.71
CA PHE A 187 7.73 -19.05 -16.77
C PHE A 187 7.03 -19.34 -15.44
N TYR A 188 6.03 -18.54 -15.09
CA TYR A 188 5.22 -18.73 -13.88
C TYR A 188 4.18 -19.85 -14.04
N SER A 189 3.88 -20.60 -12.97
CA SER A 189 2.70 -21.49 -12.91
C SER A 189 1.61 -20.92 -12.00
N PRO A 190 0.38 -21.46 -12.04
CA PRO A 190 -0.60 -21.22 -11.00
C PRO A 190 -0.04 -21.52 -9.60
N GLY A 191 -0.50 -20.76 -8.60
CA GLY A 191 -0.19 -20.97 -7.19
C GLY A 191 -1.10 -22.01 -6.54
N ARG A 192 -0.94 -22.23 -5.22
CA ARG A 192 -1.87 -23.08 -4.44
C ARG A 192 -3.20 -22.32 -4.25
N ASP A 193 -4.33 -22.93 -4.62
CA ASP A 193 -5.66 -22.33 -4.51
C ASP A 193 -6.33 -22.51 -3.14
N HIS A 194 -5.64 -23.16 -2.20
CA HIS A 194 -6.07 -23.36 -0.80
C HIS A 194 -4.96 -22.91 0.16
N LEU A 195 -5.28 -22.03 1.10
CA LEU A 195 -4.42 -21.66 2.23
C LEU A 195 -4.84 -22.48 3.46
N PRO A 196 -3.97 -23.36 4.01
CA PRO A 196 -4.38 -24.31 5.02
C PRO A 196 -4.62 -23.65 6.38
N ALA A 197 -5.46 -24.28 7.20
CA ALA A 197 -6.05 -23.66 8.38
C ALA A 197 -5.02 -23.14 9.40
N GLN A 198 -3.85 -23.77 9.52
CA GLN A 198 -2.75 -23.33 10.40
C GLN A 198 -2.08 -22.00 9.98
N LEU A 199 -2.34 -21.50 8.76
CA LEU A 199 -2.00 -20.14 8.33
C LEU A 199 -3.26 -19.26 8.21
N ALA A 200 -4.31 -19.76 7.55
CA ALA A 200 -5.51 -18.99 7.24
C ALA A 200 -6.27 -18.49 8.48
N VAL A 201 -6.41 -19.33 9.52
CA VAL A 201 -7.10 -18.97 10.77
C VAL A 201 -6.36 -17.88 11.56
N PRO A 202 -5.07 -18.04 11.96
CA PRO A 202 -4.36 -17.01 12.69
C PRO A 202 -4.18 -15.72 11.87
N LEU A 203 -3.91 -15.80 10.56
CA LEU A 203 -3.78 -14.59 9.73
C LEU A 203 -5.09 -13.81 9.65
N THR A 204 -6.24 -14.48 9.50
CA THR A 204 -7.54 -13.79 9.47
C THR A 204 -7.85 -13.11 10.80
N LYS A 205 -7.64 -13.81 11.94
CA LYS A 205 -7.80 -13.20 13.28
C LYS A 205 -6.93 -11.95 13.48
N LEU A 206 -5.68 -11.98 13.02
CA LEU A 206 -4.74 -10.86 13.10
C LEU A 206 -5.14 -9.70 12.18
N ALA A 207 -5.60 -10.00 10.96
CA ALA A 207 -6.10 -9.02 10.00
C ALA A 207 -7.34 -8.29 10.53
N ASP A 208 -8.31 -9.03 11.06
CA ASP A 208 -9.53 -8.48 11.67
C ASP A 208 -9.19 -7.59 12.88
N ALA A 209 -8.26 -8.02 13.74
CA ALA A 209 -7.82 -7.28 14.92
C ALA A 209 -7.05 -5.98 14.60
N LEU A 210 -6.41 -5.89 13.42
CA LEU A 210 -5.66 -4.72 12.97
C LEU A 210 -6.41 -3.84 11.95
N GLY A 211 -7.54 -4.31 11.41
CA GLY A 211 -8.28 -3.64 10.33
C GLY A 211 -7.53 -3.67 8.99
N HIS A 212 -6.95 -4.82 8.66
CA HIS A 212 -6.16 -5.09 7.45
C HIS A 212 -6.83 -6.19 6.60
N GLN A 213 -6.36 -6.40 5.38
CA GLN A 213 -6.70 -7.61 4.61
C GLN A 213 -5.77 -8.75 5.05
N PRO A 214 -6.23 -10.02 5.08
CA PRO A 214 -5.42 -11.17 5.48
C PRO A 214 -4.50 -11.65 4.34
N PHE A 215 -3.67 -10.74 3.81
CA PHE A 215 -2.68 -11.02 2.77
C PHE A 215 -1.50 -10.02 2.87
N MET A 216 -0.39 -10.32 2.21
CA MET A 216 0.79 -9.45 2.19
C MET A 216 0.53 -8.14 1.41
N GLU A 217 0.81 -7.02 2.05
CA GLU A 217 0.85 -5.68 1.46
C GLU A 217 2.09 -4.89 1.95
N TYR A 218 2.20 -3.63 1.52
CA TYR A 218 3.38 -2.79 1.71
C TYR A 218 3.70 -2.41 3.17
N ALA A 219 2.74 -1.82 3.90
CA ALA A 219 3.02 -1.10 5.14
C ALA A 219 3.08 -2.04 6.35
N SER A 220 1.99 -2.75 6.60
CA SER A 220 1.80 -3.61 7.77
C SER A 220 2.46 -4.98 7.65
N SER A 221 3.04 -5.33 6.50
CA SER A 221 3.80 -6.59 6.35
C SER A 221 5.13 -6.47 5.62
N TYR A 222 5.16 -6.25 4.29
CA TYR A 222 6.38 -6.47 3.51
C TYR A 222 7.52 -5.48 3.80
N ALA A 223 7.20 -4.19 3.94
CA ALA A 223 8.19 -3.12 4.10
C ALA A 223 8.20 -2.49 5.51
N LEU A 224 7.18 -1.70 5.88
CA LEU A 224 7.32 -0.74 7.00
C LEU A 224 7.32 -1.39 8.40
N VAL A 225 7.19 -2.71 8.53
CA VAL A 225 7.42 -3.47 9.78
C VAL A 225 8.50 -4.56 9.65
N ASN A 226 9.24 -4.56 8.55
CA ASN A 226 10.22 -5.60 8.21
C ASN A 226 11.67 -5.10 8.29
N TYR A 227 12.00 -4.36 9.36
CA TYR A 227 13.37 -3.90 9.60
C TYR A 227 13.75 -3.92 11.07
N LYS A 228 15.05 -4.07 11.30
CA LYS A 228 15.74 -3.90 12.58
C LYS A 228 16.92 -2.96 12.42
N PHE A 229 17.39 -2.38 13.51
CA PHE A 229 18.59 -1.53 13.53
C PHE A 229 19.81 -2.33 13.99
N ARG A 230 20.98 -2.05 13.39
CA ARG A 230 22.28 -2.55 13.83
C ARG A 230 22.74 -1.79 15.07
N ASP A 231 22.63 -0.47 15.04
CA ASP A 231 22.85 0.43 16.17
C ASP A 231 21.63 1.36 16.35
N PRO A 232 20.89 1.27 17.48
CA PRO A 232 19.79 2.18 17.81
C PRO A 232 20.22 3.65 18.00
N ALA A 233 21.49 3.91 18.30
CA ALA A 233 22.05 5.24 18.53
C ALA A 233 22.68 5.88 17.28
N TYR A 234 22.66 5.19 16.14
CA TYR A 234 23.26 5.66 14.89
C TYR A 234 22.62 6.98 14.39
N THR A 235 23.46 7.97 14.08
CA THR A 235 23.05 9.31 13.61
C THR A 235 23.59 9.67 12.22
N GLY A 236 24.26 8.76 11.52
CA GLY A 236 24.87 9.02 10.22
C GLY A 236 23.87 9.19 9.07
N GLY A 237 24.19 10.06 8.12
CA GLY A 237 23.39 10.31 6.91
C GLY A 237 22.07 11.07 7.16
N GLU A 238 21.44 11.53 6.08
CA GLU A 238 20.22 12.36 6.13
C GLU A 238 19.02 11.72 6.84
N ALA A 239 18.96 10.38 6.87
CA ALA A 239 17.91 9.61 7.55
C ALA A 239 18.26 9.22 9.00
N GLY A 240 19.45 9.60 9.49
CA GLY A 240 19.94 9.26 10.82
C GLY A 240 19.89 7.75 11.07
N ARG A 241 19.19 7.32 12.15
CA ARG A 241 19.02 5.90 12.48
C ARG A 241 18.40 5.06 11.36
N TYR A 242 17.59 5.68 10.48
CA TYR A 242 16.95 5.03 9.33
C TYR A 242 17.82 5.01 8.07
N SER A 243 19.10 5.39 8.15
CA SER A 243 20.03 5.24 7.04
C SER A 243 20.24 3.76 6.67
N PHE A 244 20.27 3.47 5.37
CA PHE A 244 20.26 2.12 4.80
C PHE A 244 21.32 1.17 5.37
N ASP A 245 22.52 1.66 5.68
CA ASP A 245 23.63 0.85 6.17
C ASP A 245 23.55 0.55 7.69
N ASN A 246 22.57 1.15 8.40
CA ASN A 246 22.23 0.84 9.79
C ASN A 246 21.03 -0.11 9.93
N MET A 247 20.32 -0.44 8.85
CA MET A 247 19.14 -1.31 8.91
C MET A 247 19.41 -2.69 8.30
N ASP A 248 18.71 -3.72 8.78
CA ASP A 248 18.63 -5.05 8.16
C ASP A 248 17.18 -5.54 8.16
N LEU A 249 16.88 -6.54 7.33
CA LEU A 249 15.56 -7.18 7.31
C LEU A 249 15.34 -8.09 8.53
N ILE A 250 14.07 -8.34 8.84
CA ILE A 250 13.67 -9.39 9.79
C ILE A 250 13.26 -10.67 9.03
N ARG A 251 12.58 -10.51 7.89
CA ARG A 251 12.13 -11.56 6.96
C ARG A 251 12.49 -11.22 5.51
N SER A 252 12.72 -12.24 4.70
CA SER A 252 13.02 -12.15 3.25
C SER A 252 12.52 -13.43 2.56
N PHE A 253 12.43 -13.42 1.23
CA PHE A 253 12.14 -14.58 0.40
C PHE A 253 13.37 -15.09 -0.37
N GLU A 254 14.17 -14.21 -0.99
CA GLU A 254 15.41 -14.59 -1.69
C GLU A 254 16.54 -14.77 -0.67
N ASP A 255 16.99 -13.66 -0.08
CA ASP A 255 18.00 -13.60 0.97
C ASP A 255 17.99 -12.25 1.72
N PRO A 256 18.51 -12.17 2.96
CA PRO A 256 18.44 -10.98 3.78
C PRO A 256 19.56 -9.95 3.52
N TYR A 257 20.39 -10.10 2.47
CA TYR A 257 21.59 -9.27 2.26
C TYR A 257 21.63 -8.54 0.90
N GLY A 258 21.04 -9.14 -0.13
CA GLY A 258 21.09 -8.70 -1.52
C GLY A 258 19.96 -7.74 -1.92
N SER A 259 19.47 -7.90 -3.15
CA SER A 259 18.58 -6.94 -3.81
C SER A 259 17.17 -6.85 -3.18
N GLU A 260 16.70 -7.87 -2.45
CA GLU A 260 15.47 -7.79 -1.66
C GLU A 260 15.64 -6.84 -0.46
N ARG A 261 16.74 -6.97 0.31
CA ARG A 261 17.13 -5.99 1.34
C ARG A 261 17.30 -4.59 0.73
N GLY A 262 17.85 -4.50 -0.48
CA GLY A 262 17.87 -3.30 -1.29
C GLY A 262 16.49 -2.66 -1.46
N PHE A 263 15.56 -3.44 -2.03
CA PHE A 263 14.22 -3.01 -2.40
C PHE A 263 13.38 -2.57 -1.20
N ILE A 264 13.40 -3.34 -0.11
CA ILE A 264 12.62 -3.05 1.10
C ILE A 264 13.22 -1.86 1.86
N LEU A 265 14.53 -1.84 2.14
CA LEU A 265 15.11 -0.81 3.00
C LEU A 265 15.10 0.58 2.35
N VAL A 266 15.24 0.70 1.02
CA VAL A 266 15.14 2.01 0.34
C VAL A 266 13.77 2.66 0.55
N HIS A 267 12.69 1.88 0.54
CA HIS A 267 11.36 2.40 0.87
C HIS A 267 11.27 2.90 2.32
N ILE A 268 11.92 2.22 3.28
CA ILE A 268 11.95 2.67 4.68
C ILE A 268 12.79 3.96 4.83
N VAL A 269 13.90 4.12 4.10
CA VAL A 269 14.67 5.38 4.05
C VAL A 269 13.77 6.51 3.53
N MET A 270 13.05 6.30 2.42
CA MET A 270 12.11 7.28 1.86
C MET A 270 11.03 7.68 2.88
N VAL A 271 10.37 6.69 3.50
CA VAL A 271 9.27 6.95 4.45
C VAL A 271 9.78 7.52 5.78
N SER A 272 11.07 7.39 6.14
CA SER A 272 11.62 8.05 7.35
C SER A 272 11.50 9.59 7.34
N PHE A 273 11.46 10.21 6.16
CA PHE A 273 11.24 11.66 6.02
C PHE A 273 9.77 12.07 6.18
N SER A 274 8.82 11.13 6.23
CA SER A 274 7.38 11.43 6.24
C SER A 274 6.92 12.23 7.46
N GLY A 275 7.60 12.18 8.60
CA GLY A 275 7.28 13.03 9.76
C GLY A 275 7.47 14.52 9.46
N GLN A 276 8.56 14.86 8.77
CA GLN A 276 8.85 16.22 8.30
C GLN A 276 7.82 16.66 7.24
N ALA A 277 7.45 15.74 6.34
CA ALA A 277 6.43 15.99 5.32
C ALA A 277 5.04 16.25 5.93
N LEU A 278 4.58 15.44 6.89
CA LEU A 278 3.32 15.69 7.61
C LEU A 278 3.33 17.03 8.35
N SER A 279 4.44 17.37 9.01
CA SER A 279 4.56 18.65 9.71
C SER A 279 4.42 19.83 8.76
N ALA A 280 5.13 19.81 7.63
CA ALA A 280 5.06 20.88 6.64
C ALA A 280 3.70 20.93 5.93
N THR A 281 3.06 19.77 5.66
CA THR A 281 1.69 19.69 5.11
C THR A 281 0.67 20.37 6.02
N GLU A 282 0.66 20.05 7.33
CA GLU A 282 -0.30 20.66 8.26
C GLU A 282 -0.04 22.16 8.48
N ASP A 283 1.23 22.57 8.56
CA ASP A 283 1.58 23.99 8.65
C ASP A 283 1.12 24.77 7.39
N ALA A 284 1.25 24.17 6.20
CA ALA A 284 0.80 24.77 4.93
C ALA A 284 -0.73 24.86 4.84
N LEU A 285 -1.46 23.83 5.27
CA LEU A 285 -2.93 23.85 5.31
C LEU A 285 -3.47 24.94 6.24
N VAL A 286 -2.88 25.06 7.43
CA VAL A 286 -3.26 26.09 8.40
C VAL A 286 -2.96 27.48 7.84
N ALA A 287 -1.76 27.70 7.30
CA ALA A 287 -1.38 28.97 6.70
C ALA A 287 -2.27 29.35 5.51
N ALA A 288 -2.58 28.41 4.60
CA ALA A 288 -3.52 28.63 3.52
C ALA A 288 -4.92 28.98 4.04
N GLY A 289 -5.45 28.23 5.02
CA GLY A 289 -6.75 28.52 5.65
C GLY A 289 -6.81 29.88 6.36
N GLU A 290 -5.70 30.32 6.96
CA GLU A 290 -5.54 31.62 7.63
C GLU A 290 -5.20 32.77 6.66
N ARG A 291 -4.99 32.48 5.36
CA ARG A 291 -4.47 33.39 4.32
C ARG A 291 -3.07 33.96 4.63
N ASP A 292 -2.28 33.27 5.46
CA ASP A 292 -0.93 33.66 5.86
C ASP A 292 0.10 33.22 4.80
N LEU A 293 0.46 34.15 3.92
CA LEU A 293 1.36 33.89 2.80
C LEU A 293 2.79 33.55 3.26
N VAL A 294 3.27 34.15 4.36
CA VAL A 294 4.65 33.95 4.83
C VAL A 294 4.80 32.54 5.42
N ARG A 295 3.89 32.15 6.33
CA ARG A 295 3.90 30.79 6.90
C ARG A 295 3.63 29.72 5.85
N PHE A 296 2.88 30.05 4.79
CA PHE A 296 2.68 29.16 3.64
C PHE A 296 3.97 28.96 2.84
N GLU A 297 4.69 30.03 2.50
CA GLU A 297 6.00 29.93 1.83
C GLU A 297 7.03 29.16 2.68
N GLU A 298 7.08 29.38 4.00
CA GLU A 298 7.96 28.64 4.91
C GLU A 298 7.62 27.15 5.02
N ALA A 299 6.33 26.80 5.04
CA ALA A 299 5.86 25.42 5.07
C ALA A 299 6.14 24.71 3.74
N MET A 300 5.80 25.33 2.61
CA MET A 300 6.05 24.78 1.27
C MET A 300 7.55 24.64 0.96
N SER A 301 8.40 25.55 1.47
CA SER A 301 9.87 25.42 1.36
C SER A 301 10.40 24.19 2.11
N ARG A 302 9.96 23.97 3.36
CA ARG A 302 10.32 22.77 4.15
C ARG A 302 9.81 21.49 3.48
N LEU A 303 8.62 21.53 2.89
CA LEU A 303 8.04 20.40 2.15
C LEU A 303 8.87 20.06 0.90
N LEU A 304 9.30 21.07 0.15
CA LEU A 304 10.13 20.91 -1.06
C LEU A 304 11.47 20.26 -0.74
N ASP A 305 12.17 20.73 0.28
CA ASP A 305 13.44 20.13 0.69
C ASP A 305 13.27 18.73 1.30
N THR A 306 12.12 18.46 1.94
CA THR A 306 11.77 17.09 2.39
C THR A 306 11.57 16.14 1.21
N TYR A 307 10.82 16.55 0.18
CA TYR A 307 10.57 15.70 -0.99
C TYR A 307 11.79 15.52 -1.90
N ARG A 308 12.70 16.50 -1.93
CA ARG A 308 14.03 16.32 -2.52
C ARG A 308 14.80 15.18 -1.85
N LYS A 309 14.80 15.10 -0.51
CA LYS A 309 15.43 13.98 0.22
C LYS A 309 14.75 12.64 -0.06
N ILE A 310 13.42 12.61 -0.17
CA ILE A 310 12.65 11.42 -0.56
C ILE A 310 13.04 10.94 -1.98
N ASN A 311 13.09 11.86 -2.95
CA ASN A 311 13.47 11.55 -4.33
C ASN A 311 14.94 11.10 -4.47
N ILE A 312 15.86 11.71 -3.72
CA ILE A 312 17.26 11.28 -3.63
C ILE A 312 17.37 9.88 -2.99
N ALA A 313 16.64 9.61 -1.91
CA ALA A 313 16.58 8.28 -1.30
C ALA A 313 16.06 7.23 -2.29
N MET A 314 15.01 7.56 -3.04
CA MET A 314 14.43 6.71 -4.08
C MET A 314 15.45 6.40 -5.19
N GLU A 315 16.25 7.37 -5.64
CA GLU A 315 17.32 7.16 -6.65
C GLU A 315 18.35 6.10 -6.21
N THR A 316 18.58 5.92 -4.91
CA THR A 316 19.54 4.90 -4.41
C THR A 316 19.12 3.46 -4.74
N MET A 317 17.87 3.23 -5.13
CA MET A 317 17.35 1.91 -5.54
C MET A 317 18.26 1.22 -6.58
N TRP A 318 18.73 1.93 -7.61
CA TRP A 318 19.60 1.36 -8.65
C TRP A 318 20.90 0.74 -8.11
N ALA A 319 21.45 1.32 -7.04
CA ALA A 319 22.70 0.89 -6.43
C ALA A 319 22.49 -0.15 -5.31
N ARG A 320 21.30 -0.22 -4.73
CA ARG A 320 20.99 -1.13 -3.61
C ARG A 320 20.19 -2.37 -4.02
N SER A 321 19.42 -2.32 -5.10
CA SER A 321 18.64 -3.43 -5.67
C SER A 321 18.80 -3.48 -7.19
N LYS A 322 19.27 -4.61 -7.74
CA LYS A 322 19.54 -4.71 -9.18
C LYS A 322 18.28 -5.05 -9.98
N PRO A 323 18.06 -4.44 -11.16
CA PRO A 323 16.93 -4.80 -12.03
C PRO A 323 16.87 -6.30 -12.40
N SER A 324 18.04 -6.93 -12.58
CA SER A 324 18.19 -8.37 -12.86
C SER A 324 17.80 -9.30 -11.71
N ASP A 325 17.73 -8.77 -10.49
CA ASP A 325 17.51 -9.57 -9.28
C ASP A 325 16.05 -9.52 -8.83
N TYR A 326 15.28 -8.51 -9.23
CA TYR A 326 13.90 -8.31 -8.79
C TYR A 326 13.01 -9.55 -9.01
N LEU A 327 13.14 -10.21 -10.17
CA LEU A 327 12.34 -11.39 -10.49
C LEU A 327 12.65 -12.63 -9.62
N LYS A 328 13.69 -12.59 -8.78
CA LYS A 328 14.08 -13.69 -7.86
C LYS A 328 13.29 -13.69 -6.55
N PHE A 329 12.68 -12.54 -6.19
CA PHE A 329 11.75 -12.44 -5.05
C PHE A 329 10.35 -11.95 -5.45
N ARG A 330 10.19 -11.31 -6.63
CA ARG A 330 8.90 -10.85 -7.17
C ARG A 330 7.80 -11.91 -7.13
N SER A 331 8.16 -13.18 -7.37
CA SER A 331 7.25 -14.33 -7.30
C SER A 331 6.40 -14.34 -6.02
N PHE A 332 6.95 -13.92 -4.88
CA PHE A 332 6.33 -14.03 -3.56
C PHE A 332 5.55 -12.79 -3.10
N ILE A 333 5.52 -11.72 -3.89
CA ILE A 333 4.78 -10.47 -3.59
C ILE A 333 3.56 -10.26 -4.49
N PHE A 334 3.22 -11.23 -5.35
CA PHE A 334 2.00 -11.22 -6.14
C PHE A 334 0.72 -11.41 -5.32
N GLY A 335 -0.35 -10.74 -5.73
CA GLY A 335 -1.70 -10.93 -5.19
C GLY A 335 -2.47 -12.11 -5.79
N THR A 336 -3.52 -12.50 -5.09
CA THR A 336 -4.57 -13.39 -5.62
C THR A 336 -5.60 -12.63 -6.46
N ALA A 337 -5.65 -11.29 -6.37
CA ALA A 337 -6.42 -10.39 -7.25
C ALA A 337 -5.62 -9.97 -8.51
N PRO A 338 -6.28 -9.58 -9.62
CA PRO A 338 -7.72 -9.38 -9.81
C PRO A 338 -8.53 -10.68 -9.82
N LYS A 339 -9.85 -10.57 -9.63
CA LYS A 339 -10.76 -11.73 -9.72
C LYS A 339 -10.85 -12.30 -11.13
N GLU A 340 -10.80 -11.43 -12.14
CA GLU A 340 -10.92 -11.79 -13.54
C GLU A 340 -9.55 -11.63 -14.22
N GLY A 341 -9.12 -12.66 -14.94
CA GLY A 341 -7.90 -12.62 -15.74
C GLY A 341 -6.57 -12.71 -14.97
N ASN A 342 -6.56 -13.01 -13.66
CA ASN A 342 -5.34 -13.40 -12.94
C ASN A 342 -4.99 -14.87 -13.24
N PRO A 343 -3.90 -15.18 -13.97
CA PRO A 343 -3.56 -16.55 -14.32
C PRO A 343 -2.84 -17.32 -13.19
N MET A 344 -2.33 -16.63 -12.15
CA MET A 344 -1.72 -17.30 -10.99
C MET A 344 -2.79 -17.87 -10.05
N PHE A 345 -3.93 -17.19 -9.92
CA PHE A 345 -5.05 -17.60 -9.06
C PHE A 345 -6.41 -17.44 -9.79
N PRO A 346 -6.66 -18.16 -10.89
CA PRO A 346 -7.86 -17.98 -11.73
C PRO A 346 -9.18 -18.36 -11.05
N LYS A 347 -9.11 -18.94 -9.85
CA LYS A 347 -10.25 -19.28 -8.98
C LYS A 347 -10.19 -18.56 -7.62
N GLY A 348 -9.21 -17.68 -7.39
CA GLY A 348 -8.90 -17.09 -6.08
C GLY A 348 -8.22 -18.08 -5.15
N VAL A 349 -8.24 -17.80 -3.84
CA VAL A 349 -7.73 -18.71 -2.79
C VAL A 349 -8.78 -18.94 -1.70
N VAL A 350 -9.06 -20.21 -1.38
CA VAL A 350 -9.91 -20.60 -0.24
C VAL A 350 -9.09 -20.55 1.05
N TYR A 351 -9.65 -19.92 2.09
CA TYR A 351 -9.02 -19.80 3.41
C TYR A 351 -9.62 -20.88 4.32
N GLU A 352 -8.84 -21.92 4.63
CA GLU A 352 -9.38 -23.05 5.40
C GLU A 352 -9.63 -22.68 6.87
N GLY A 353 -10.66 -23.27 7.46
CA GLY A 353 -10.98 -23.09 8.89
C GLY A 353 -11.59 -21.74 9.28
N THR A 354 -11.65 -20.74 8.39
CA THR A 354 -12.19 -19.40 8.69
C THR A 354 -13.73 -19.32 8.68
N GLY A 355 -14.43 -20.44 8.53
CA GLY A 355 -15.90 -20.52 8.46
C GLY A 355 -16.47 -20.16 7.09
N ASP A 356 -15.99 -19.06 6.48
CA ASP A 356 -16.20 -18.78 5.05
C ASP A 356 -15.43 -19.79 4.19
N LYS A 357 -16.06 -20.21 3.07
CA LYS A 357 -15.49 -21.11 2.05
C LYS A 357 -15.43 -20.47 0.66
N THR A 358 -15.85 -19.21 0.52
CA THR A 358 -15.71 -18.48 -0.74
C THR A 358 -14.23 -18.19 -1.01
N ALA A 359 -13.83 -18.27 -2.28
CA ALA A 359 -12.46 -17.95 -2.66
C ALA A 359 -12.23 -16.43 -2.64
N ARG A 360 -11.15 -16.02 -1.99
CA ARG A 360 -10.82 -14.62 -1.68
C ARG A 360 -9.74 -14.10 -2.64
N TYR A 361 -9.83 -12.81 -2.96
CA TYR A 361 -9.00 -12.14 -3.96
C TYR A 361 -8.38 -10.88 -3.34
N PHE A 362 -7.08 -10.88 -3.11
CA PHE A 362 -6.34 -9.78 -2.48
C PHE A 362 -5.23 -9.26 -3.39
N ARG A 363 -5.03 -7.95 -3.42
CA ARG A 363 -3.87 -7.36 -4.07
C ARG A 363 -2.63 -7.71 -3.25
N GLY A 364 -1.54 -8.03 -3.94
CA GLY A 364 -0.23 -8.19 -3.31
C GLY A 364 0.42 -6.84 -3.06
N GLU A 365 1.67 -6.86 -2.62
CA GLU A 365 2.45 -5.65 -2.37
C GLU A 365 2.53 -4.77 -3.62
N SER A 366 2.40 -3.46 -3.41
CA SER A 366 2.72 -2.47 -4.42
C SER A 366 3.09 -1.14 -3.77
N GLY A 367 4.04 -0.42 -4.36
CA GLY A 367 4.26 1.01 -4.08
C GLY A 367 3.02 1.90 -4.31
N ALA A 368 1.94 1.39 -4.92
CA ALA A 368 0.64 2.08 -4.91
C ALA A 368 -0.05 2.11 -3.52
N ASN A 369 0.35 1.23 -2.60
CA ASN A 369 -0.10 1.21 -1.21
C ASN A 369 0.62 2.26 -0.35
N ASP A 370 1.75 2.83 -0.78
CA ASP A 370 2.44 3.93 -0.08
C ASP A 370 1.55 5.18 0.11
N SER A 371 1.91 6.02 1.08
CA SER A 371 1.22 7.26 1.48
C SER A 371 1.98 8.55 1.13
N LEU A 372 3.25 8.51 0.71
CA LEU A 372 4.06 9.71 0.38
C LEU A 372 3.54 10.45 -0.87
N VAL A 373 3.19 9.74 -1.94
CA VAL A 373 2.63 10.37 -3.16
C VAL A 373 1.20 10.87 -2.92
N PRO A 374 0.28 10.09 -2.32
CA PRO A 374 -1.04 10.57 -1.91
C PRO A 374 -1.04 11.80 -0.99
N LEU A 375 -0.01 11.98 -0.14
CA LEU A 375 0.13 13.17 0.71
C LEU A 375 0.20 14.45 -0.14
N LEU A 376 1.03 14.46 -1.18
CA LEU A 376 1.13 15.59 -2.10
C LEU A 376 -0.02 15.68 -3.07
N ASP A 377 -0.49 14.55 -3.61
CA ASP A 377 -1.62 14.55 -4.56
C ASP A 377 -2.88 15.18 -3.93
N ASN A 378 -3.07 14.96 -2.63
CA ASN A 378 -4.20 15.53 -1.88
C ASN A 378 -3.91 16.98 -1.44
N LEU A 379 -2.73 17.30 -0.90
CA LEU A 379 -2.39 18.68 -0.49
C LEU A 379 -2.37 19.67 -1.66
N LEU A 380 -1.81 19.26 -2.81
CA LEU A 380 -1.69 20.08 -4.01
C LEU A 380 -2.98 20.06 -4.86
N GLU A 381 -4.01 19.34 -4.42
CA GLU A 381 -5.31 19.18 -5.11
C GLU A 381 -5.23 18.49 -6.49
N ILE A 382 -4.10 17.83 -6.81
CA ILE A 382 -3.93 16.99 -8.02
C ILE A 382 -4.99 15.87 -8.04
N THR A 383 -5.31 15.31 -6.87
CA THR A 383 -6.35 14.27 -6.74
C THR A 383 -7.75 14.78 -7.13
N ALA A 384 -8.06 16.06 -6.91
CA ALA A 384 -9.35 16.64 -7.30
C ALA A 384 -9.48 16.80 -8.83
N ALA A 385 -8.35 16.90 -9.54
CA ALA A 385 -8.27 16.94 -11.00
C ALA A 385 -8.24 15.54 -11.67
N LEU A 386 -8.28 14.43 -10.91
CA LEU A 386 -8.26 13.08 -11.49
C LEU A 386 -9.58 12.76 -12.21
N PRO A 387 -9.55 12.30 -13.49
CA PRO A 387 -10.75 11.93 -14.21
C PRO A 387 -11.44 10.70 -13.59
N ALA A 388 -12.78 10.72 -13.54
CA ALA A 388 -13.57 9.59 -13.07
C ALA A 388 -13.53 8.42 -14.07
N ASN A 389 -12.62 7.46 -13.85
CA ASN A 389 -12.43 6.28 -14.69
C ASN A 389 -11.95 5.06 -13.87
N GLU A 390 -11.84 3.89 -14.51
CA GLU A 390 -11.41 2.64 -13.85
C GLU A 390 -9.96 2.65 -13.33
N LEU A 391 -9.07 3.51 -13.86
CA LEU A 391 -7.71 3.68 -13.33
C LEU A 391 -7.72 4.48 -12.02
N THR A 392 -8.52 5.56 -11.96
CA THR A 392 -8.77 6.33 -10.74
C THR A 392 -9.48 5.48 -9.68
N LYS A 393 -10.45 4.64 -10.08
CA LYS A 393 -11.08 3.63 -9.20
C LYS A 393 -10.08 2.60 -8.69
N THR A 394 -9.16 2.12 -9.53
CA THR A 394 -8.05 1.23 -9.13
C THR A 394 -7.12 1.93 -8.12
N LEU A 395 -6.79 3.21 -8.33
CA LEU A 395 -6.02 4.03 -7.39
C LEU A 395 -6.74 4.22 -6.04
N ARG A 396 -8.08 4.36 -6.06
CA ARG A 396 -8.91 4.42 -4.83
C ARG A 396 -8.95 3.06 -4.11
N ASP A 397 -9.06 1.95 -4.84
CA ASP A 397 -9.03 0.60 -4.28
C ASP A 397 -7.68 0.27 -3.59
N PHE A 398 -6.55 0.66 -4.18
CA PHE A 398 -5.22 0.55 -3.54
C PHE A 398 -5.13 1.26 -2.18
N ARG A 399 -5.96 2.28 -1.92
CA ARG A 399 -6.00 2.97 -0.61
C ARG A 399 -6.51 2.06 0.51
N SER A 400 -7.37 1.08 0.20
CA SER A 400 -8.01 0.21 1.21
C SER A 400 -7.02 -0.65 2.00
N TYR A 401 -5.86 -0.95 1.42
CA TYR A 401 -4.80 -1.78 2.01
C TYR A 401 -3.93 -1.03 3.01
N ARG A 402 -3.90 0.31 2.98
CA ARG A 402 -3.13 1.12 3.95
C ARG A 402 -3.65 0.92 5.37
N PRO A 403 -2.81 1.13 6.40
CA PRO A 403 -3.27 1.17 7.79
C PRO A 403 -4.38 2.20 7.97
N LYS A 404 -5.41 1.85 8.75
CA LYS A 404 -6.67 2.62 8.87
C LYS A 404 -6.46 4.12 9.10
N THR A 405 -5.59 4.46 10.04
CA THR A 405 -5.19 5.83 10.40
C THR A 405 -4.65 6.64 9.21
N GLN A 406 -3.89 6.01 8.31
CA GLN A 406 -3.36 6.65 7.11
C GLN A 406 -4.47 6.90 6.08
N ARG A 407 -5.45 6.00 5.98
CA ARG A 407 -6.63 6.17 5.09
C ARG A 407 -7.46 7.36 5.53
N GLU A 408 -7.88 7.37 6.80
CA GLU A 408 -8.72 8.42 7.40
C GLU A 408 -8.04 9.79 7.34
N TYR A 409 -6.73 9.86 7.58
CA TYR A 409 -5.96 11.10 7.43
C TYR A 409 -5.88 11.59 5.99
N LEU A 410 -5.55 10.72 5.02
CA LEU A 410 -5.44 11.12 3.61
C LEU A 410 -6.78 11.54 3.02
N GLU A 411 -7.87 10.88 3.39
CA GLU A 411 -9.24 11.24 3.01
C GLU A 411 -9.64 12.60 3.63
N SER A 412 -9.32 12.84 4.90
CA SER A 412 -9.49 14.13 5.55
C SER A 412 -8.64 15.23 4.90
N LEU A 413 -7.38 14.96 4.57
CA LEU A 413 -6.48 15.88 3.87
C LEU A 413 -7.04 16.32 2.52
N GLU A 414 -7.61 15.39 1.74
CA GLU A 414 -8.22 15.68 0.43
C GLU A 414 -9.34 16.73 0.57
N ALA A 415 -10.24 16.54 1.53
CA ALA A 415 -11.32 17.49 1.81
C ALA A 415 -10.80 18.82 2.38
N ARG A 416 -9.79 18.80 3.25
CA ARG A 416 -9.23 19.99 3.91
C ARG A 416 -8.42 20.87 2.96
N ALA A 417 -7.63 20.27 2.05
CA ALA A 417 -6.88 21.01 1.04
C ALA A 417 -7.83 21.77 0.10
N THR A 418 -8.88 21.10 -0.40
CA THR A 418 -9.90 21.73 -1.25
C THR A 418 -10.76 22.75 -0.48
N ALA A 419 -11.10 22.51 0.79
CA ALA A 419 -11.80 23.50 1.62
C ALA A 419 -10.93 24.72 1.96
N ALA A 420 -9.60 24.57 1.98
CA ALA A 420 -8.66 25.68 2.08
C ALA A 420 -8.37 26.34 0.71
N GLY A 421 -8.58 25.65 -0.41
CA GLY A 421 -8.18 26.12 -1.73
C GLY A 421 -6.66 26.38 -1.81
N VAL A 422 -5.86 25.37 -1.48
CA VAL A 422 -4.38 25.44 -1.46
C VAL A 422 -3.83 25.82 -2.83
N LYS A 423 -4.39 25.26 -3.92
CA LYS A 423 -4.03 25.61 -5.30
C LYS A 423 -4.35 27.06 -5.60
N ASP A 424 -5.56 27.51 -5.28
CA ASP A 424 -6.02 28.88 -5.57
C ASP A 424 -5.31 29.93 -4.71
N PHE A 425 -4.92 29.59 -3.48
CA PHE A 425 -4.12 30.46 -2.63
C PHE A 425 -2.67 30.60 -3.13
N ALA A 426 -2.07 29.52 -3.65
CA ALA A 426 -0.71 29.53 -4.16
C ALA A 426 -0.58 30.13 -5.58
N LEU A 427 -1.52 29.82 -6.48
CA LEU A 427 -1.48 30.22 -7.90
C LEU A 427 -2.31 31.46 -8.24
N GLY A 428 -3.36 31.75 -7.45
CA GLY A 428 -4.27 32.86 -7.68
C GLY A 428 -3.73 34.23 -7.24
N PRO A 429 -4.55 35.29 -7.29
CA PRO A 429 -4.13 36.67 -7.01
C PRO A 429 -3.62 36.95 -5.59
N ALA A 430 -3.76 36.02 -4.66
CA ALA A 430 -3.25 36.11 -3.29
C ALA A 430 -1.81 35.56 -3.14
N GLY A 431 -1.35 34.74 -4.09
CA GLY A 431 -0.01 34.15 -4.08
C GLY A 431 1.06 35.08 -4.64
N SER A 432 2.21 35.14 -3.97
CA SER A 432 3.43 35.77 -4.52
C SER A 432 4.01 34.92 -5.65
N ALA A 433 4.95 35.50 -6.42
CA ALA A 433 5.79 34.72 -7.32
C ALA A 433 6.52 33.56 -6.62
N LYS A 434 6.84 33.69 -5.32
CA LYS A 434 7.51 32.65 -4.52
C LYS A 434 6.56 31.52 -4.12
N ALA A 435 5.33 31.83 -3.69
CA ALA A 435 4.31 30.83 -3.41
C ALA A 435 3.97 30.00 -4.66
N LYS A 436 3.84 30.66 -5.83
CA LYS A 436 3.70 29.99 -7.13
C LYS A 436 4.87 29.06 -7.44
N ALA A 437 6.10 29.57 -7.32
CA ALA A 437 7.32 28.82 -7.59
C ALA A 437 7.45 27.58 -6.69
N LEU A 438 7.14 27.70 -5.40
CA LEU A 438 7.17 26.58 -4.47
C LEU A 438 6.09 25.54 -4.79
N TYR A 439 4.86 25.96 -5.10
CA TYR A 439 3.79 25.05 -5.53
C TYR A 439 4.17 24.31 -6.83
N LEU A 440 4.73 25.02 -7.81
CA LEU A 440 5.25 24.45 -9.06
C LEU A 440 6.31 23.39 -8.84
N LEU A 441 7.30 23.67 -7.99
CA LEU A 441 8.37 22.72 -7.67
C LEU A 441 7.86 21.54 -6.84
N MET A 442 6.82 21.72 -6.02
CA MET A 442 6.13 20.60 -5.37
C MET A 442 5.44 19.66 -6.37
N VAL A 443 4.78 20.20 -7.40
CA VAL A 443 4.22 19.38 -8.50
C VAL A 443 5.34 18.69 -9.29
N ASP A 444 6.46 19.39 -9.55
CA ASP A 444 7.64 18.79 -10.20
C ASP A 444 8.27 17.65 -9.37
N GLN A 445 8.22 17.71 -8.03
CA GLN A 445 8.64 16.60 -7.17
C GLN A 445 7.71 15.38 -7.24
N VAL A 446 6.39 15.57 -7.40
CA VAL A 446 5.45 14.47 -7.67
C VAL A 446 5.72 13.85 -9.05
N ARG A 447 5.97 14.69 -10.07
CA ARG A 447 6.39 14.24 -11.41
C ARG A 447 7.71 13.47 -11.35
N GLU A 448 8.69 13.94 -10.57
CA GLU A 448 9.98 13.28 -10.43
C GLU A 448 9.83 11.87 -9.86
N PHE A 449 9.08 11.71 -8.77
CA PHE A 449 8.78 10.42 -8.16
C PHE A 449 8.04 9.49 -9.14
N ARG A 450 6.96 9.97 -9.78
CA ARG A 450 6.16 9.18 -10.73
C ARG A 450 6.98 8.78 -11.97
N ASN A 451 7.89 9.64 -12.44
CA ASN A 451 8.81 9.32 -13.54
C ASN A 451 9.87 8.29 -13.12
N ARG A 452 10.48 8.44 -11.94
CA ARG A 452 11.45 7.49 -11.40
C ARG A 452 10.82 6.10 -11.22
N HIS A 453 9.58 6.05 -10.73
CA HIS A 453 8.80 4.80 -10.66
C HIS A 453 8.51 4.20 -12.05
N TRP A 454 8.17 5.01 -13.07
CA TRP A 454 8.03 4.52 -14.44
C TRP A 454 9.34 3.93 -14.99
N MET A 455 10.49 4.58 -14.73
CA MET A 455 11.81 4.05 -15.09
C MET A 455 12.12 2.73 -14.37
N PHE A 456 11.81 2.60 -13.08
CA PHE A 456 11.93 1.31 -12.38
C PHE A 456 11.04 0.22 -13.00
N ALA A 457 9.75 0.51 -13.23
CA ALA A 457 8.83 -0.45 -13.83
C ALA A 457 9.32 -0.96 -15.21
N ARG A 458 9.99 -0.09 -15.99
CA ARG A 458 10.63 -0.48 -17.24
C ARG A 458 11.82 -1.41 -17.04
N GLU A 459 12.80 -1.00 -16.25
CA GLU A 459 14.07 -1.73 -16.11
C GLU A 459 13.94 -3.02 -15.29
N TYR A 460 13.10 -3.01 -14.23
CA TYR A 460 12.94 -4.13 -13.29
C TYR A 460 11.86 -5.13 -13.74
N ILE A 461 10.93 -4.75 -14.64
CA ILE A 461 9.80 -5.60 -15.03
C ILE A 461 9.63 -5.69 -16.55
N ILE A 462 9.34 -4.59 -17.26
CA ILE A 462 8.98 -4.63 -18.70
C ILE A 462 10.11 -5.21 -19.56
N LYS A 463 11.38 -4.97 -19.21
CA LYS A 463 12.55 -5.57 -19.88
C LYS A 463 12.87 -6.99 -19.44
N GLN A 464 12.35 -7.44 -18.29
CA GLN A 464 12.77 -8.68 -17.63
C GLN A 464 11.76 -9.84 -17.81
N THR A 465 10.48 -9.55 -18.10
CA THR A 465 9.42 -10.57 -18.23
C THR A 465 8.29 -10.13 -19.16
N THR A 466 7.64 -11.10 -19.79
CA THR A 466 6.42 -10.90 -20.60
C THR A 466 5.12 -10.91 -19.78
N PHE A 467 5.20 -11.06 -18.45
CA PHE A 467 4.04 -11.10 -17.56
C PHE A 467 3.39 -9.73 -17.35
N GLU A 468 2.15 -9.56 -17.84
CA GLU A 468 1.51 -8.23 -18.01
C GLU A 468 1.06 -7.52 -16.71
N TYR A 469 0.85 -8.27 -15.62
CA TYR A 469 0.37 -7.72 -14.36
C TYR A 469 1.51 -7.29 -13.44
N ALA A 470 1.30 -6.17 -12.74
CA ALA A 470 2.04 -5.81 -11.54
C ALA A 470 1.63 -6.71 -10.35
N THR A 471 2.45 -6.72 -9.30
CA THR A 471 2.26 -7.51 -8.07
C THR A 471 0.93 -7.22 -7.36
N GLY A 472 0.55 -5.94 -7.30
CA GLY A 472 -0.77 -5.48 -6.84
C GLY A 472 -1.95 -5.72 -7.82
N GLY A 473 -1.77 -6.50 -8.88
CA GLY A 473 -2.85 -6.91 -9.80
C GLY A 473 -3.32 -5.83 -10.80
N SER A 474 -2.52 -4.80 -11.07
CA SER A 474 -2.84 -3.77 -12.09
C SER A 474 -2.10 -4.03 -13.41
N LYS A 475 -2.68 -3.63 -14.54
CA LYS A 475 -1.99 -3.69 -15.85
C LYS A 475 -1.00 -2.53 -15.96
N MET A 476 0.28 -2.88 -16.06
CA MET A 476 1.38 -1.94 -15.80
C MET A 476 1.52 -0.85 -16.88
N LEU A 477 1.36 -1.22 -18.16
CA LEU A 477 1.48 -0.32 -19.31
C LEU A 477 0.34 0.72 -19.43
N SER A 478 -0.78 0.54 -18.72
CA SER A 478 -1.86 1.53 -18.66
C SER A 478 -1.84 2.36 -17.38
N TYR A 479 -1.54 1.76 -16.23
CA TYR A 479 -1.68 2.43 -14.93
C TYR A 479 -0.58 3.47 -14.64
N LEU A 480 0.70 3.09 -14.71
CA LEU A 480 1.79 4.01 -14.35
C LEU A 480 1.93 5.18 -15.35
N PRO A 481 1.84 4.98 -16.68
CA PRO A 481 1.93 6.09 -17.62
C PRO A 481 0.74 7.04 -17.57
N HIS A 482 -0.48 6.57 -17.23
CA HIS A 482 -1.63 7.46 -17.01
C HIS A 482 -1.37 8.40 -15.83
N ASN A 483 -0.92 7.85 -14.69
CA ASN A 483 -0.62 8.65 -13.51
C ASN A 483 0.53 9.65 -13.75
N LEU A 484 1.55 9.27 -14.54
CA LEU A 484 2.62 10.21 -14.91
C LEU A 484 2.11 11.29 -15.90
N GLY A 485 1.27 10.91 -16.88
CA GLY A 485 0.65 11.86 -17.81
C GLY A 485 -0.21 12.91 -17.11
N VAL A 486 -1.02 12.53 -16.12
CA VAL A 486 -1.85 13.47 -15.34
C VAL A 486 -1.00 14.53 -14.64
N VAL A 487 0.08 14.15 -13.95
CA VAL A 487 0.92 15.15 -13.24
C VAL A 487 1.73 16.01 -14.22
N LEU A 488 2.09 15.49 -15.39
CA LEU A 488 2.72 16.28 -16.45
C LEU A 488 1.78 17.35 -17.00
N SER A 489 0.53 17.01 -17.30
CA SER A 489 -0.50 18.00 -17.68
C SER A 489 -0.74 19.02 -16.58
N PHE A 490 -0.85 18.60 -15.32
CA PHE A 490 -1.06 19.50 -14.18
C PHE A 490 0.14 20.43 -13.93
N LEU A 491 1.37 19.98 -14.26
CA LEU A 491 2.58 20.80 -14.22
C LEU A 491 2.63 21.80 -15.39
N ASP A 492 2.27 21.38 -16.60
CA ASP A 492 2.12 22.29 -17.76
C ASP A 492 1.05 23.37 -17.48
N GLU A 493 -0.12 23.00 -16.93
CA GLU A 493 -1.17 23.92 -16.47
C GLU A 493 -0.69 24.90 -15.40
N SER A 494 -0.01 24.39 -14.37
CA SER A 494 0.51 25.22 -13.28
C SER A 494 1.57 26.20 -13.81
N TYR A 495 2.43 25.76 -14.74
CA TYR A 495 3.49 26.59 -15.31
C TYR A 495 2.92 27.69 -16.21
N ALA A 496 1.79 27.44 -16.88
CA ALA A 496 1.06 28.47 -17.62
C ALA A 496 0.48 29.59 -16.73
N ALA A 497 0.33 29.38 -15.41
CA ALA A 497 -0.03 30.40 -14.44
C ALA A 497 1.17 31.23 -13.92
N PHE A 498 2.40 30.84 -14.28
CA PHE A 498 3.63 31.58 -13.97
C PHE A 498 3.95 32.58 -15.09
N THR A 499 4.06 33.87 -14.75
CA THR A 499 4.11 34.95 -15.73
C THR A 499 5.42 35.74 -15.68
N HIS A 500 5.68 36.55 -16.70
CA HIS A 500 6.83 37.48 -16.71
C HIS A 500 6.80 38.54 -15.58
N LYS A 501 5.67 38.72 -14.87
CA LYS A 501 5.65 39.51 -13.63
C LYS A 501 6.27 38.72 -12.47
N ASP A 502 6.00 37.43 -12.41
CA ASP A 502 6.56 36.52 -11.42
C ASP A 502 8.08 36.32 -11.64
N ASP A 503 8.51 36.21 -12.91
CA ASP A 503 9.93 36.26 -13.30
C ASP A 503 10.64 37.51 -12.75
N ALA A 504 10.00 38.67 -12.89
CA ALA A 504 10.55 39.96 -12.49
C ALA A 504 10.56 40.13 -10.97
N GLU A 505 9.53 39.65 -10.27
CA GLU A 505 9.46 39.67 -8.82
C GLU A 505 10.55 38.79 -8.18
N LEU A 506 10.75 37.55 -8.66
CA LEU A 506 11.83 36.69 -8.14
C LEU A 506 13.22 37.28 -8.41
N LYS A 507 13.44 37.86 -9.60
CA LYS A 507 14.70 38.58 -9.90
C LYS A 507 14.93 39.78 -8.98
N ALA A 508 13.89 40.57 -8.70
CA ALA A 508 13.98 41.71 -7.79
C ALA A 508 14.21 41.30 -6.32
N ARG A 509 13.73 40.12 -5.91
CA ARG A 509 13.98 39.51 -4.59
C ARG A 509 15.33 38.79 -4.50
N GLY A 510 16.08 38.64 -5.60
CA GLY A 510 17.34 37.87 -5.64
C GLY A 510 17.16 36.35 -5.68
N GLU A 511 15.94 35.85 -5.85
CA GLU A 511 15.55 34.43 -5.82
C GLU A 511 15.89 33.70 -7.14
N HIS A 512 17.07 33.97 -7.71
CA HIS A 512 17.48 33.53 -9.04
C HIS A 512 17.45 32.00 -9.19
N LYS A 513 18.00 31.28 -8.20
CA LYS A 513 18.00 29.81 -8.18
C LYS A 513 16.58 29.23 -8.24
N LEU A 514 15.64 29.81 -7.48
CA LEU A 514 14.25 29.36 -7.42
C LEU A 514 13.57 29.55 -8.80
N LEU A 515 13.86 30.68 -9.47
CA LEU A 515 13.35 30.94 -10.81
C LEU A 515 13.94 29.99 -11.87
N ASP A 516 15.24 29.74 -11.82
CA ASP A 516 15.90 28.80 -12.74
C ASP A 516 15.32 27.38 -12.57
N GLU A 517 15.12 26.93 -11.33
CA GLU A 517 14.47 25.64 -11.02
C GLU A 517 13.04 25.56 -11.60
N VAL A 518 12.25 26.64 -11.52
CA VAL A 518 10.90 26.74 -12.10
C VAL A 518 10.91 26.69 -13.63
N HIS A 519 11.79 27.47 -14.28
CA HIS A 519 11.91 27.43 -15.74
C HIS A 519 12.35 26.05 -16.24
N GLU A 520 13.26 25.37 -15.54
CA GLU A 520 13.66 24.01 -15.88
C GLU A 520 12.54 22.98 -15.63
N ALA A 521 11.68 23.17 -14.60
CA ALA A 521 10.49 22.33 -14.41
C ALA A 521 9.48 22.47 -15.57
N GLY A 522 9.20 23.71 -16.01
CA GLY A 522 8.34 23.97 -17.17
C GLY A 522 8.89 23.39 -18.47
N LYS A 523 10.21 23.48 -18.70
CA LYS A 523 10.88 22.83 -19.85
C LYS A 523 10.78 21.30 -19.78
N ARG A 524 10.95 20.71 -18.58
CA ARG A 524 10.84 19.25 -18.36
C ARG A 524 9.45 18.73 -18.71
N ALA A 525 8.38 19.40 -18.26
CA ALA A 525 7.00 18.94 -18.35
C ALA A 525 6.57 18.59 -19.79
N GLY A 526 6.40 19.58 -20.66
CA GLY A 526 5.99 19.36 -22.04
C GLY A 526 6.94 18.50 -22.88
N VAL A 527 8.25 18.45 -22.57
CA VAL A 527 9.18 17.52 -23.23
C VAL A 527 8.91 16.08 -22.79
N GLN A 528 8.86 15.83 -21.48
CA GLN A 528 8.65 14.51 -20.91
C GLN A 528 7.28 13.93 -21.25
N HIS A 529 6.23 14.77 -21.34
CA HIS A 529 4.90 14.35 -21.77
C HIS A 529 4.90 13.81 -23.21
N ARG A 530 5.56 14.50 -24.15
CA ARG A 530 5.70 14.04 -25.55
C ARG A 530 6.56 12.78 -25.67
N VAL A 531 7.58 12.60 -24.82
CA VAL A 531 8.40 11.38 -24.78
C VAL A 531 7.58 10.21 -24.26
N LEU A 532 6.85 10.39 -23.14
CA LEU A 532 6.03 9.35 -22.51
C LEU A 532 4.97 8.81 -23.47
N LEU A 533 4.22 9.68 -24.14
CA LEU A 533 3.16 9.26 -25.07
C LEU A 533 3.72 8.40 -26.22
N ARG A 534 4.85 8.80 -26.81
CA ARG A 534 5.53 8.05 -27.88
C ARG A 534 6.08 6.72 -27.39
N GLU A 535 6.63 6.69 -26.18
CA GLU A 535 7.20 5.49 -25.57
C GLU A 535 6.14 4.46 -25.21
N VAL A 536 5.03 4.88 -24.60
CA VAL A 536 3.88 4.04 -24.27
C VAL A 536 3.25 3.47 -25.54
N GLU A 537 3.09 4.29 -26.57
CA GLU A 537 2.51 3.86 -27.83
C GLU A 537 3.40 2.82 -28.54
N LYS A 538 4.73 3.05 -28.57
CA LYS A 538 5.66 2.04 -29.05
C LYS A 538 5.58 0.74 -28.25
N LEU A 539 5.56 0.81 -26.91
CA LEU A 539 5.51 -0.40 -26.06
C LEU A 539 4.23 -1.23 -26.27
N LYS A 540 3.10 -0.61 -26.64
CA LYS A 540 1.90 -1.35 -27.06
C LYS A 540 2.09 -2.01 -28.42
N GLN A 541 2.59 -1.27 -29.41
CA GLN A 541 2.83 -1.78 -30.76
C GLN A 541 3.84 -2.95 -30.77
N ASP A 542 4.93 -2.82 -30.02
CA ASP A 542 5.94 -3.88 -29.80
C ASP A 542 5.33 -5.14 -29.13
N ALA A 543 4.33 -4.98 -28.26
CA ALA A 543 3.64 -6.09 -27.60
C ALA A 543 2.59 -6.77 -28.52
N GLU A 544 1.79 -5.97 -29.21
CA GLU A 544 0.80 -6.45 -30.20
C GLU A 544 1.45 -7.19 -31.37
N ALA A 545 2.62 -6.73 -31.85
CA ALA A 545 3.35 -7.38 -32.92
C ALA A 545 3.75 -8.81 -32.54
N LYS A 546 4.36 -8.99 -31.36
CA LYS A 546 4.82 -10.31 -30.88
C LYS A 546 3.67 -11.27 -30.56
N GLU A 547 2.54 -10.76 -30.09
CA GLU A 547 1.33 -11.57 -29.91
C GLU A 547 0.78 -12.06 -31.27
N LYS A 548 0.83 -11.22 -32.32
CA LYS A 548 0.43 -11.59 -33.70
C LYS A 548 1.43 -12.53 -34.39
N GLU A 549 2.72 -12.40 -34.10
CA GLU A 549 3.79 -13.29 -34.57
C GLU A 549 3.75 -14.68 -33.90
N GLY A 550 3.01 -14.82 -32.79
CA GLY A 550 2.78 -16.11 -32.12
C GLY A 550 3.96 -16.60 -31.27
N ASP A 551 4.88 -15.70 -30.89
CA ASP A 551 6.03 -15.97 -30.02
C ASP A 551 5.60 -16.76 -28.76
N PRO A 552 6.13 -17.98 -28.51
CA PRO A 552 5.80 -18.77 -27.33
C PRO A 552 5.96 -18.01 -25.99
N LEU A 553 6.92 -17.08 -25.89
CA LEU A 553 7.14 -16.25 -24.70
C LEU A 553 5.99 -15.27 -24.42
N TYR A 554 5.29 -14.84 -25.47
CA TYR A 554 4.13 -13.93 -25.38
C TYR A 554 2.80 -14.70 -25.39
N LYS A 555 2.73 -15.85 -26.07
CA LYS A 555 1.55 -16.70 -26.16
C LYS A 555 1.08 -17.25 -24.81
N GLY A 556 2.02 -17.46 -23.87
CA GLY A 556 1.72 -17.76 -22.46
C GLY A 556 1.62 -16.53 -21.54
N ARG A 557 1.90 -15.31 -22.05
CA ARG A 557 1.97 -14.05 -21.28
C ARG A 557 2.79 -14.18 -19.98
N GLY A 558 3.95 -14.82 -20.07
CA GLY A 558 4.85 -15.08 -18.93
C GLY A 558 4.45 -16.26 -18.03
N MET A 559 3.31 -16.92 -18.30
CA MET A 559 2.94 -18.19 -17.68
C MET A 559 3.45 -19.37 -18.51
N LEU A 560 3.69 -20.49 -17.82
CA LEU A 560 3.87 -21.79 -18.45
C LEU A 560 2.53 -22.17 -19.07
N GLY A 561 2.50 -22.34 -20.39
CA GLY A 561 1.27 -22.72 -21.09
C GLY A 561 0.72 -24.03 -20.54
N GLU A 562 -0.60 -24.21 -20.62
CA GLU A 562 -1.24 -25.47 -20.21
C GLU A 562 -0.49 -26.64 -20.85
N GLN A 563 0.03 -27.54 -20.01
CA GLN A 563 0.36 -28.87 -20.49
C GLN A 563 -0.96 -29.47 -20.98
N ARG A 564 -1.12 -29.50 -22.30
CA ARG A 564 -2.01 -30.45 -22.94
C ARG A 564 -1.48 -31.82 -22.51
N ASP A 565 -2.19 -32.42 -21.57
CA ASP A 565 -2.09 -33.84 -21.27
C ASP A 565 -2.45 -34.55 -22.59
N ASP A 566 -1.43 -34.87 -23.40
CA ASP A 566 -1.63 -35.35 -24.74
C ASP A 566 -2.01 -36.83 -24.65
N GLY A 567 -3.33 -37.02 -24.42
CA GLY A 567 -4.03 -38.26 -24.08
C GLY A 567 -3.99 -39.38 -25.12
N ARG A 568 -2.84 -39.54 -25.78
CA ARG A 568 -2.26 -40.82 -26.15
C ARG A 568 -2.01 -41.65 -24.88
N GLY A 569 -3.11 -42.06 -24.23
CA GLY A 569 -3.11 -43.27 -23.42
C GLY A 569 -2.53 -44.41 -24.25
N TRP A 570 -1.89 -45.37 -23.59
CA TRP A 570 -1.17 -46.45 -24.26
C TRP A 570 -2.10 -47.20 -25.21
N VAL A 571 -1.99 -46.92 -26.52
CA VAL A 571 -2.63 -47.72 -27.56
C VAL A 571 -1.94 -49.07 -27.53
N GLY A 572 -2.73 -50.12 -27.29
CA GLY A 572 -2.22 -51.49 -27.26
C GLY A 572 -1.58 -51.87 -28.61
N ALA A 573 -0.62 -52.78 -28.57
CA ALA A 573 -0.04 -53.38 -29.76
C ALA A 573 -0.92 -54.54 -30.30
N ASP A 574 -2.24 -54.39 -30.23
CA ASP A 574 -3.27 -55.30 -30.74
C ASP A 574 -3.88 -54.76 -32.04
N GLY A 575 -3.03 -54.66 -33.08
CA GLY A 575 -3.38 -54.01 -34.34
C GLY A 575 -4.51 -54.68 -35.13
N VAL A 576 -5.71 -54.10 -35.04
CA VAL A 576 -6.85 -54.34 -35.97
C VAL A 576 -7.62 -53.02 -36.15
N GLY A 577 -7.70 -52.50 -37.38
CA GLY A 577 -8.48 -51.31 -37.75
C GLY A 577 -7.65 -50.19 -38.37
#